data_AF-A0A2M7QE51-F1
#
_entry.id   AF-A0A2M7QE51-F1
#
_cell.length_a   1.000
_cell.length_b   1.000
_cell.length_c   1.000
_cell.angle_alpha   90.00
_cell.angle_beta   90.00
_cell.angle_gamma   90.00
#
_symmetry.space_group_name_H-M   'P 1'
#
loop_
_entity.id
_entity.type
_entity.pdbx_description
1 polymer ?
#
loop_
_entity_poly.entity_id
_entity_poly.type
_entity_poly.pdbx_seq_one_letter_code
_entity_poly.pdbx_strand_id
1 'polypeptide(L)'
;MKQLWKIITYTRPFRTYYIVMGAVVIVLALLNQITPLLTKQIVDLIITKLKGQPAEFSLLITFFACILISDFVITVLIDISQYYSDVTTAKLNNYLTEKYYRHVLGLSVEYFDNEITGKIVNKLDRGITSIVSFISNMANNFLPFFVSTIITLGIISIYSWELAILLFLLFPIYIFISHKSSAAWGKKEGEKNAVLDVTSGRVFEALSTIRVIKSFVQEISEFSYFKNKRAHIVGIATKQSRDWHLYDFYRRIVLNIIMFSVFGYIIFFTFKGRFTVGEMTLLLQLANQAKFPLYAMSFIIGQLQQAQAGSKDFFDVLETPISIKDKKDANILSDVRGNITFNAVSFSYKNGGGVLQNISFKVPYGKKLAIVGESGEGKSTIANLLLRFYETTSGSIQIDGQNIANVTQESLRTNIGVVFQDTFLFS
;
A
#
# COMPACT_ATOMS: atom_id res chain seq x y z
N MET A 1 5.39 -10.73 5.25
CA MET A 1 5.45 -10.06 6.58
C MET A 1 6.57 -9.02 6.74
N LYS A 2 7.82 -9.26 6.26
CA LYS A 2 8.93 -8.29 6.36
C LYS A 2 8.58 -6.87 5.86
N GLN A 3 7.84 -6.78 4.75
CA GLN A 3 7.41 -5.49 4.19
C GLN A 3 6.42 -4.73 5.07
N LEU A 4 5.47 -5.41 5.72
CA LEU A 4 4.51 -4.76 6.64
C LEU A 4 5.24 -4.13 7.84
N TRP A 5 6.26 -4.81 8.37
CA TRP A 5 7.11 -4.26 9.42
C TRP A 5 7.91 -3.04 8.95
N LYS A 6 8.37 -3.03 7.70
CA LYS A 6 9.00 -1.83 7.10
C LYS A 6 8.01 -0.67 7.03
N ILE A 7 6.74 -0.89 6.67
CA ILE A 7 5.71 0.16 6.66
C ILE A 7 5.58 0.81 8.05
N ILE A 8 5.39 0.00 9.10
CA ILE A 8 5.23 0.51 10.48
C ILE A 8 6.49 1.28 10.91
N THR A 9 7.67 0.76 10.57
CA THR A 9 8.95 1.40 10.91
C THR A 9 9.16 2.72 10.16
N TYR A 10 8.80 2.78 8.88
CA TYR A 10 8.98 3.96 8.04
C TYR A 10 7.98 5.08 8.38
N THR A 11 6.80 4.70 8.86
CA THR A 11 5.73 5.62 9.29
C THR A 11 5.79 5.97 10.79
N ARG A 12 6.90 5.66 11.47
CA ARG A 12 7.16 6.05 12.87
C ARG A 12 6.89 7.52 13.23
N PRO A 13 7.07 8.52 12.35
CA PRO A 13 6.66 9.90 12.65
C PRO A 13 5.19 10.03 13.06
N PHE A 14 4.33 9.09 12.63
CA PHE A 14 2.90 9.03 12.95
C PHE A 14 2.58 8.14 14.17
N ARG A 15 3.58 7.78 15.00
CA ARG A 15 3.38 6.89 16.17
C ARG A 15 2.31 7.37 17.16
N THR A 16 2.19 8.69 17.34
CA THR A 16 1.19 9.27 18.26
C THR A 16 -0.22 8.94 17.78
N TYR A 17 -0.47 9.00 16.47
CA TYR A 17 -1.74 8.60 15.88
C TYR A 17 -2.04 7.12 16.15
N TYR A 18 -1.06 6.22 15.97
CA TYR A 18 -1.27 4.78 16.25
C TYR A 18 -1.63 4.51 17.72
N ILE A 19 -1.00 5.21 18.66
CA ILE A 19 -1.27 5.07 20.09
C ILE A 19 -2.67 5.59 20.43
N VAL A 20 -3.00 6.80 19.97
CA VAL A 20 -4.31 7.42 20.22
C VAL A 20 -5.43 6.58 19.62
N MET A 21 -5.30 6.15 18.36
CA MET A 21 -6.28 5.27 17.73
C MET A 21 -6.41 3.94 18.47
N GLY A 22 -5.29 3.33 18.90
CA GLY A 22 -5.33 2.12 19.71
C GLY A 22 -6.13 2.29 21.00
N ALA A 23 -5.95 3.42 21.69
CA ALA A 23 -6.73 3.74 22.89
C ALA A 23 -8.22 3.95 22.58
N VAL A 24 -8.54 4.72 21.54
CA VAL A 24 -9.93 4.97 21.10
C VAL A 24 -10.61 3.65 20.73
N VAL A 25 -9.92 2.76 20.03
CA VAL A 25 -10.44 1.44 19.66
C VAL A 25 -10.76 0.59 20.88
N ILE A 26 -9.92 0.59 21.91
CA ILE A 26 -10.20 -0.12 23.17
C ILE A 26 -11.43 0.46 23.85
N VAL A 27 -11.54 1.79 23.95
CA VAL A 27 -12.72 2.46 24.53
C VAL A 27 -13.98 2.11 23.77
N LEU A 28 -13.97 2.23 22.44
CA LEU A 28 -15.11 1.86 21.59
C LEU A 28 -15.48 0.39 21.74
N ALA A 29 -14.49 -0.51 21.79
CA ALA A 29 -14.74 -1.94 21.94
C ALA A 29 -15.37 -2.28 23.31
N LEU A 30 -15.01 -1.56 24.38
CA LEU A 30 -15.65 -1.67 25.69
C LEU A 30 -17.07 -1.08 25.71
N LEU A 31 -17.27 0.10 25.13
CA LEU A 31 -18.58 0.75 25.06
C LEU A 31 -19.60 -0.12 24.28
N ASN A 32 -19.17 -0.77 23.20
CA ASN A 32 -20.02 -1.70 22.44
C ASN A 32 -20.54 -2.90 23.26
N GLN A 33 -19.94 -3.19 24.42
CA GLN A 33 -20.40 -4.26 25.32
C GLN A 33 -21.51 -3.80 26.29
N ILE A 34 -21.73 -2.49 26.42
CA ILE A 34 -22.76 -1.92 27.29
C ILE A 34 -24.13 -2.39 26.85
N THR A 35 -24.44 -2.30 25.55
CA THR A 35 -25.77 -2.66 25.02
C THR A 35 -26.16 -4.12 25.30
N PRO A 36 -25.31 -5.14 25.01
CA PRO A 36 -25.60 -6.51 25.40
C PRO A 36 -25.74 -6.72 26.91
N LEU A 37 -24.86 -6.13 27.72
CA LEU A 37 -24.87 -6.29 29.17
C LEU A 37 -26.11 -5.65 29.80
N LEU A 38 -26.55 -4.49 29.33
CA LEU A 38 -27.77 -3.84 29.81
C LEU A 38 -29.02 -4.54 29.29
N THR A 39 -29.00 -5.07 28.05
CA THR A 39 -30.12 -5.88 27.54
C THR A 39 -30.33 -7.13 28.39
N LYS A 40 -29.25 -7.79 28.84
CA LYS A 40 -29.31 -8.88 29.82
C LYS A 40 -30.10 -8.47 31.07
N GLN A 41 -29.71 -7.37 31.69
CA GLN A 41 -30.31 -6.85 32.92
C GLN A 41 -31.78 -6.47 32.73
N ILE A 42 -32.12 -5.84 31.59
CA ILE A 42 -33.50 -5.50 31.24
C ILE A 42 -34.36 -6.77 31.14
N VAL A 43 -33.88 -7.80 30.44
CA VAL A 43 -34.61 -9.07 30.30
C VAL A 43 -34.80 -9.75 31.66
N ASP A 44 -33.77 -9.82 32.50
CA ASP A 44 -33.88 -10.43 33.84
C ASP A 44 -34.85 -9.65 34.75
N LEU A 45 -34.87 -8.32 34.65
CA LEU A 45 -35.81 -7.46 35.40
C LEU A 45 -37.26 -7.68 34.94
N ILE A 46 -37.50 -7.83 33.64
CA ILE A 46 -38.82 -8.15 33.08
C ILE A 46 -39.29 -9.53 33.57
N ILE A 47 -38.43 -10.55 33.52
CA ILE A 47 -38.77 -11.90 33.99
C ILE A 47 -39.06 -11.90 35.49
N THR A 48 -38.28 -11.17 36.29
CA THR A 48 -38.51 -10.98 37.73
C THR A 48 -39.91 -10.40 37.99
N LYS A 49 -40.30 -9.36 37.25
CA LYS A 49 -41.64 -8.76 37.34
C LYS A 49 -42.75 -9.74 36.96
N LEU A 50 -42.56 -10.51 35.87
CA LEU A 50 -43.53 -11.51 35.41
C LEU A 50 -43.72 -12.66 36.40
N LYS A 51 -42.71 -12.97 37.22
CA LYS A 51 -42.80 -13.94 38.32
C LYS A 51 -43.49 -13.38 39.57
N GLY A 52 -43.99 -12.15 39.53
CA GLY A 52 -44.69 -11.50 40.66
C GLY A 52 -43.76 -10.90 41.72
N GLN A 53 -42.44 -10.85 41.48
CA GLN A 53 -41.49 -10.22 42.39
C GLN A 53 -41.43 -8.70 42.16
N PRO A 54 -41.06 -7.91 43.19
CA PRO A 54 -40.90 -6.47 43.02
C PRO A 54 -39.77 -6.17 42.02
N ALA A 55 -40.08 -5.36 41.02
CA ALA A 55 -39.13 -4.87 40.04
C ALA A 55 -39.42 -3.39 39.79
N GLU A 56 -38.38 -2.56 39.87
CA GLU A 56 -38.50 -1.11 39.73
C GLU A 56 -38.49 -0.69 38.26
N PHE A 57 -39.53 0.03 37.83
CA PHE A 57 -39.62 0.54 36.47
C PHE A 57 -38.58 1.64 36.17
N SER A 58 -38.15 2.37 37.20
CA SER A 58 -37.07 3.37 37.12
C SER A 58 -35.74 2.76 36.65
N LEU A 59 -35.40 1.54 37.10
CA LEU A 59 -34.18 0.84 36.67
C LEU A 59 -34.23 0.48 35.19
N LEU A 60 -35.39 0.06 34.69
CA LEU A 60 -35.58 -0.22 33.26
C LEU A 60 -35.35 1.03 32.41
N ILE A 61 -35.94 2.17 32.80
CA ILE A 61 -35.72 3.45 32.11
C ILE A 61 -34.23 3.85 32.17
N THR A 62 -33.58 3.63 33.32
CA THR A 62 -32.17 3.97 33.51
C THR A 62 -31.28 3.14 32.59
N PHE A 63 -31.49 1.82 32.50
CA PHE A 63 -30.75 0.97 31.56
C PHE A 63 -30.98 1.37 30.11
N PHE A 64 -32.22 1.69 29.73
CA PHE A 64 -32.54 2.14 28.37
C PHE A 64 -31.88 3.49 28.03
N ALA A 65 -31.90 4.44 28.97
CA ALA A 65 -31.22 5.72 28.83
C ALA A 65 -29.69 5.54 28.71
N CYS A 66 -29.09 4.64 29.50
CA CYS A 66 -27.67 4.30 29.41
C CYS A 66 -27.30 3.69 28.06
N ILE A 67 -28.15 2.83 27.47
CA ILE A 67 -27.95 2.31 26.11
C ILE A 67 -27.93 3.46 25.11
N LEU A 68 -28.94 4.34 25.14
CA LEU A 68 -29.04 5.47 24.21
C LEU A 68 -27.84 6.43 24.33
N ILE A 69 -27.42 6.75 25.57
CA ILE A 69 -26.26 7.60 25.82
C ILE A 69 -24.98 6.93 25.31
N SER A 70 -24.82 5.62 25.57
CA SER A 70 -23.67 4.85 25.08
C SER A 70 -23.60 4.86 23.56
N ASP A 71 -24.71 4.61 22.88
CA ASP A 71 -24.77 4.62 21.40
C ASP A 71 -24.43 6.01 20.85
N PHE A 72 -24.96 7.08 21.45
CA PHE A 72 -24.60 8.46 21.06
C PHE A 72 -23.10 8.74 21.24
N VAL A 73 -22.51 8.35 22.36
CA VAL A 73 -21.08 8.50 22.62
C VAL A 73 -20.25 7.69 21.62
N ILE A 74 -20.66 6.46 21.31
CA ILE A 74 -20.01 5.62 20.30
C ILE A 74 -20.03 6.31 18.94
N THR A 75 -21.18 6.83 18.49
CA THR A 75 -21.30 7.54 17.22
C THR A 75 -20.36 8.75 17.16
N VAL A 76 -20.37 9.61 18.18
CA VAL A 76 -19.49 10.78 18.25
C VAL A 76 -18.01 10.37 18.22
N LEU A 77 -17.62 9.35 18.98
CA LEU A 77 -16.24 8.87 19.00
C LEU A 77 -15.82 8.26 17.66
N ILE A 78 -16.69 7.51 16.99
CA ILE A 78 -16.42 6.95 15.66
C ILE A 78 -16.21 8.08 14.65
N ASP A 79 -17.09 9.08 14.61
CA ASP A 79 -17.00 10.18 13.63
C ASP A 79 -15.74 11.03 13.85
N ILE A 80 -15.43 11.33 15.12
CA ILE A 80 -14.18 12.03 15.47
C ILE A 80 -12.96 11.19 15.05
N SER A 81 -12.95 9.90 15.38
CA SER A 81 -11.88 8.97 15.05
C SER A 81 -11.65 8.86 13.54
N GLN A 82 -12.72 8.75 12.76
CA GLN A 82 -12.67 8.69 11.29
C GLN A 82 -12.15 10.00 10.70
N TYR A 83 -12.62 11.16 11.17
CA TYR A 83 -12.11 12.45 10.73
C TYR A 83 -10.58 12.58 10.96
N TYR A 84 -10.11 12.24 12.16
CA TYR A 84 -8.67 12.28 12.46
C TYR A 84 -7.88 11.25 11.64
N SER A 85 -8.47 10.07 11.39
CA SER A 85 -7.89 9.07 10.50
C SER A 85 -7.72 9.61 9.07
N ASP A 86 -8.72 10.28 8.52
CA ASP A 86 -8.68 10.81 7.15
C ASP A 86 -7.64 11.92 7.01
N VAL A 87 -7.62 12.85 7.96
CA VAL A 87 -6.60 13.91 8.01
C VAL A 87 -5.19 13.33 8.15
N THR A 88 -5.02 12.32 8.99
CA THR A 88 -3.71 11.67 9.18
C THR A 88 -3.29 10.90 7.94
N THR A 89 -4.23 10.24 7.28
CA THR A 89 -4.03 9.52 6.04
C THR A 89 -3.58 10.45 4.91
N ALA A 90 -4.20 11.63 4.80
CA ALA A 90 -3.78 12.67 3.85
C ALA A 90 -2.35 13.19 4.14
N LYS A 91 -2.04 13.46 5.42
CA LYS A 91 -0.69 13.87 5.84
C LYS A 91 0.35 12.79 5.55
N LEU A 92 0.01 11.52 5.77
CA LEU A 92 0.87 10.39 5.48
C LEU A 92 1.12 10.25 3.98
N ASN A 93 0.09 10.38 3.15
CA ASN A 93 0.22 10.38 1.70
C ASN A 93 1.21 11.46 1.23
N ASN A 94 1.03 12.71 1.70
CA ASN A 94 1.92 13.81 1.35
C ASN A 94 3.37 13.56 1.78
N TYR A 95 3.58 13.08 3.01
CA TYR A 95 4.91 12.74 3.53
C TYR A 95 5.63 11.65 2.71
N LEU A 96 4.90 10.60 2.32
CA LEU A 96 5.47 9.53 1.50
C LEU A 96 5.79 10.03 0.08
N THR A 97 4.92 10.86 -0.49
CA THR A 97 5.10 11.46 -1.83
C THR A 97 6.33 12.34 -1.85
N GLU A 98 6.49 13.24 -0.86
CA GLU A 98 7.65 14.12 -0.79
C GLU A 98 8.96 13.33 -0.69
N LYS A 99 9.01 12.31 0.19
CA LYS A 99 10.21 11.49 0.35
C LYS A 99 10.56 10.70 -0.89
N TYR A 100 9.57 10.09 -1.53
CA TYR A 100 9.78 9.35 -2.77
C TYR A 100 10.28 10.27 -3.87
N TYR A 101 9.61 11.40 -4.08
CA TYR A 101 9.97 12.34 -5.13
C TYR A 101 11.37 12.93 -4.92
N ARG A 102 11.69 13.35 -3.69
CA ARG A 102 13.04 13.81 -3.33
C ARG A 102 14.11 12.76 -3.61
N HIS A 103 13.83 11.49 -3.32
CA HIS A 103 14.79 10.42 -3.58
C HIS A 103 14.96 10.17 -5.08
N VAL A 104 13.86 10.11 -5.84
CA VAL A 104 13.90 9.90 -7.30
C VAL A 104 14.66 11.02 -8.00
N LEU A 105 14.46 12.28 -7.62
CA LEU A 105 15.23 13.42 -8.16
C LEU A 105 16.73 13.33 -7.84
N GLY A 106 17.11 12.57 -6.81
CA GLY A 106 18.50 12.31 -6.47
C GLY A 106 19.13 11.14 -7.23
N LEU A 107 18.37 10.34 -7.97
CA LEU A 107 18.90 9.21 -8.74
C LEU A 107 19.67 9.71 -9.97
N SER A 108 20.64 8.91 -10.43
CA SER A 108 21.48 9.24 -11.59
C SER A 108 20.69 9.12 -12.89
N VAL A 109 21.16 9.80 -13.94
CA VAL A 109 20.58 9.70 -15.30
C VAL A 109 20.56 8.26 -15.80
N GLU A 110 21.61 7.48 -15.47
CA GLU A 110 21.69 6.05 -15.75
C GLU A 110 20.48 5.25 -15.24
N TYR A 111 19.89 5.63 -14.10
CA TYR A 111 18.67 4.97 -13.61
C TYR A 111 17.49 5.20 -14.57
N PHE A 112 17.33 6.44 -15.06
CA PHE A 112 16.24 6.82 -15.95
C PHE A 112 16.42 6.28 -17.38
N ASP A 113 17.64 6.06 -17.84
CA ASP A 113 17.88 5.42 -19.14
C ASP A 113 17.46 3.95 -19.16
N ASN A 114 17.49 3.29 -18.01
CA ASN A 114 17.21 1.86 -17.88
C ASN A 114 15.80 1.56 -17.32
N GLU A 115 15.05 2.59 -16.93
CA GLU A 115 13.71 2.44 -16.37
C GLU A 115 12.68 3.23 -17.18
N ILE A 116 11.51 2.63 -17.39
CA ILE A 116 10.40 3.31 -18.07
C ILE A 116 9.82 4.35 -17.11
N THR A 117 9.79 5.63 -17.49
CA THR A 117 9.29 6.72 -16.63
C THR A 117 7.89 6.45 -16.08
N GLY A 118 6.98 5.92 -16.93
CA GLY A 118 5.63 5.53 -16.50
C GLY A 118 5.62 4.44 -15.41
N LYS A 119 6.62 3.55 -15.39
CA LYS A 119 6.79 2.53 -14.34
C LYS A 119 7.17 3.17 -13.00
N ILE A 120 8.03 4.20 -13.00
CA ILE A 120 8.39 4.94 -11.79
C ILE A 120 7.16 5.64 -11.21
N VAL A 121 6.39 6.35 -12.04
CA VAL A 121 5.15 7.02 -11.64
C VAL A 121 4.11 6.02 -11.10
N ASN A 122 3.93 4.89 -11.77
CA ASN A 122 3.00 3.85 -11.31
C ASN A 122 3.44 3.22 -9.97
N LYS A 123 4.75 3.04 -9.74
CA LYS A 123 5.29 2.55 -8.47
C LYS A 123 5.08 3.54 -7.33
N LEU A 124 5.23 4.85 -7.60
CA LEU A 124 4.89 5.92 -6.66
C LEU A 124 3.42 5.80 -6.23
N ASP A 125 2.50 5.89 -7.18
CA ASP A 125 1.06 5.95 -6.89
C ASP A 125 0.56 4.67 -6.21
N ARG A 126 0.86 3.51 -6.80
CA ARG A 126 0.45 2.20 -6.24
C ARG A 126 1.08 1.95 -4.88
N GLY A 127 2.36 2.28 -4.73
CA GLY A 127 3.10 2.06 -3.51
C GLY A 127 2.55 2.89 -2.35
N ILE A 128 2.37 4.18 -2.57
CA ILE A 128 1.81 5.10 -1.57
C ILE A 128 0.37 4.72 -1.24
N THR A 129 -0.47 4.51 -2.24
CA THR A 129 -1.88 4.13 -2.03
C THR A 129 -2.00 2.83 -1.25
N SER A 130 -1.13 1.84 -1.52
CA SER A 130 -1.12 0.56 -0.78
C SER A 130 -0.72 0.74 0.69
N ILE A 131 0.30 1.56 0.96
CA ILE A 131 0.77 1.85 2.33
C ILE A 131 -0.30 2.61 3.11
N VAL A 132 -0.83 3.68 2.51
CA VAL A 132 -1.87 4.53 3.08
C VAL A 132 -3.12 3.73 3.38
N SER A 133 -3.61 2.96 2.40
CA SER A 133 -4.81 2.13 2.56
C SER A 133 -4.61 1.07 3.64
N PHE A 134 -3.42 0.49 3.75
CA PHE A 134 -3.11 -0.46 4.80
C PHE A 134 -3.19 0.17 6.20
N ILE A 135 -2.57 1.35 6.38
CA ILE A 135 -2.61 2.06 7.67
C ILE A 135 -4.03 2.47 8.05
N SER A 136 -4.80 3.02 7.10
CA SER A 136 -6.21 3.38 7.32
C SER A 136 -7.05 2.16 7.67
N ASN A 137 -6.95 1.06 6.91
CA ASN A 137 -7.70 -0.17 7.20
C ASN A 137 -7.29 -0.82 8.53
N MET A 138 -6.00 -0.74 8.89
CA MET A 138 -5.53 -1.26 10.17
C MET A 138 -6.18 -0.49 11.34
N ALA A 139 -6.23 0.84 11.25
CA ALA A 139 -6.79 1.70 12.29
C ALA A 139 -8.32 1.60 12.39
N ASN A 140 -9.01 1.61 11.25
CA ASN A 140 -10.48 1.73 11.21
C ASN A 140 -11.22 0.40 11.18
N ASN A 141 -10.58 -0.69 10.75
CA ASN A 141 -11.25 -1.98 10.58
C ASN A 141 -10.56 -3.09 11.38
N PHE A 142 -9.28 -3.37 11.09
CA PHE A 142 -8.65 -4.60 11.57
C PHE A 142 -8.44 -4.58 13.08
N LEU A 143 -7.85 -3.50 13.61
CA LEU A 143 -7.63 -3.38 15.05
C LEU A 143 -8.95 -3.40 15.83
N PRO A 144 -10.00 -2.63 15.46
CA PRO A 144 -11.33 -2.76 16.07
C PRO A 144 -11.87 -4.18 16.08
N PHE A 145 -11.79 -4.90 14.95
CA PHE A 145 -12.31 -6.26 14.86
C PHE A 145 -11.60 -7.22 15.81
N PHE A 146 -10.27 -7.20 15.85
CA PHE A 146 -9.52 -8.09 16.73
C PHE A 146 -9.70 -7.73 18.21
N VAL A 147 -9.64 -6.45 18.56
CA VAL A 147 -9.82 -6.00 19.95
C VAL A 147 -11.23 -6.30 20.45
N SER A 148 -12.25 -5.97 19.66
CA SER A 148 -13.65 -6.27 19.98
C SER A 148 -13.91 -7.77 20.11
N THR A 149 -13.32 -8.60 19.22
CA THR A 149 -13.38 -10.06 19.34
C THR A 149 -12.80 -10.55 20.66
N ILE A 150 -11.60 -10.09 21.02
CA ILE A 150 -10.91 -10.52 22.25
C ILE A 150 -11.74 -10.15 23.48
N ILE A 151 -12.28 -8.93 23.52
CA ILE A 151 -13.15 -8.47 24.63
C ILE A 151 -14.44 -9.30 24.68
N THR A 152 -15.08 -9.52 23.52
CA THR A 152 -16.32 -10.32 23.41
C THR A 152 -16.10 -11.75 23.92
N LEU A 153 -15.04 -12.43 23.46
CA LEU A 153 -14.70 -13.78 23.93
C LEU A 153 -14.33 -13.79 25.42
N GLY A 154 -13.65 -12.75 25.90
CA GLY A 154 -13.36 -12.56 27.33
C GLY A 154 -14.64 -12.50 28.16
N ILE A 155 -15.64 -11.71 27.75
CA ILE A 155 -16.93 -11.62 28.44
C ILE A 155 -17.67 -12.96 28.40
N ILE A 156 -17.72 -13.63 27.23
CA ILE A 156 -18.35 -14.96 27.12
C ILE A 156 -17.69 -15.95 28.07
N SER A 157 -16.37 -15.93 28.22
CA SER A 157 -15.63 -16.87 29.07
C SER A 157 -15.99 -16.77 30.56
N ILE A 158 -16.48 -15.61 31.02
CA ILE A 158 -16.97 -15.42 32.40
C ILE A 158 -18.23 -16.24 32.64
N TYR A 159 -19.09 -16.40 31.63
CA TYR A 159 -20.35 -17.16 31.72
C TYR A 159 -20.18 -18.63 31.31
N SER A 160 -19.41 -18.89 30.26
CA SER A 160 -19.06 -20.23 29.79
C SER A 160 -17.77 -20.20 28.98
N TRP A 161 -16.71 -20.72 29.59
CA TRP A 161 -15.42 -20.89 28.93
C TRP A 161 -15.49 -21.91 27.78
N GLU A 162 -16.39 -22.90 27.87
CA GLU A 162 -16.63 -23.90 26.83
C GLU A 162 -17.15 -23.23 25.55
N LEU A 163 -18.10 -22.28 25.71
CA LEU A 163 -18.66 -21.50 24.61
C LEU A 163 -17.62 -20.56 23.99
N ALA A 164 -16.78 -19.93 24.83
CA ALA A 164 -15.70 -19.07 24.36
C ALA A 164 -14.69 -19.84 23.51
N ILE A 165 -14.30 -21.06 23.89
CA ILE A 165 -13.42 -21.93 23.10
C ILE A 165 -14.09 -22.34 21.78
N LEU A 166 -15.37 -22.73 21.82
CA LEU A 166 -16.12 -23.13 20.63
C LEU A 166 -16.16 -21.98 19.59
N LEU A 167 -16.39 -20.75 20.05
CA LEU A 167 -16.36 -19.56 19.20
C LEU A 167 -14.95 -19.18 18.76
N PHE A 168 -13.94 -19.31 19.64
CA PHE A 168 -12.55 -19.05 19.27
C PHE A 168 -12.08 -19.98 18.14
N LEU A 169 -12.47 -21.25 18.15
CA LEU A 169 -12.15 -22.24 17.12
C LEU A 169 -12.71 -21.87 15.73
N LEU A 170 -13.72 -20.98 15.64
CA LEU A 170 -14.16 -20.45 14.35
C LEU A 170 -13.03 -19.71 13.63
N PHE A 171 -12.24 -18.93 14.34
CA PHE A 171 -11.20 -18.08 13.74
C PHE A 171 -10.13 -18.88 12.99
N PRO A 172 -9.43 -19.88 13.56
CA PRO A 172 -8.43 -20.64 12.82
C PRO A 172 -9.01 -21.39 11.63
N ILE A 173 -10.23 -21.94 11.75
CA ILE A 173 -10.93 -22.61 10.65
C ILE A 173 -11.20 -21.61 9.51
N TYR A 174 -11.75 -20.44 9.84
CA TYR A 174 -12.09 -19.41 8.87
C TYR A 174 -10.85 -18.79 8.21
N ILE A 175 -9.78 -18.58 8.98
CA ILE A 175 -8.47 -18.12 8.51
C ILE A 175 -7.91 -19.12 7.50
N PHE A 176 -7.95 -20.42 7.82
CA PHE A 176 -7.43 -21.46 6.95
C PHE A 176 -8.17 -21.49 5.60
N ILE A 177 -9.50 -21.52 5.62
CA ILE A 177 -10.32 -21.51 4.39
C ILE A 177 -10.09 -20.20 3.61
N SER A 178 -10.08 -19.05 4.29
CA SER A 178 -9.90 -17.74 3.65
C SER A 178 -8.51 -17.56 3.06
N HIS A 179 -7.47 -18.12 3.68
CA HIS A 179 -6.11 -18.11 3.15
C HIS A 179 -6.02 -18.93 1.86
N LYS A 180 -6.57 -20.15 1.84
CA LYS A 180 -6.64 -20.99 0.62
C LYS A 180 -7.42 -20.30 -0.49
N SER A 181 -8.57 -19.73 -0.16
CA SER A 181 -9.39 -18.95 -1.09
C SER A 181 -8.63 -17.76 -1.68
N SER A 182 -7.96 -16.96 -0.83
CA SER A 182 -7.20 -15.79 -1.26
C SER A 182 -5.99 -16.16 -2.12
N ALA A 183 -5.31 -17.27 -1.81
CA ALA A 183 -4.19 -17.76 -2.63
C ALA A 183 -4.66 -18.23 -4.02
N ALA A 184 -5.77 -18.98 -4.09
CA ALA A 184 -6.36 -19.40 -5.37
C ALA A 184 -6.82 -18.19 -6.20
N TRP A 185 -7.47 -17.22 -5.54
CA TRP A 185 -7.89 -15.97 -6.16
C TRP A 185 -6.71 -15.16 -6.68
N GLY A 186 -5.65 -14.99 -5.88
CA GLY A 186 -4.45 -14.24 -6.24
C GLY A 186 -3.70 -14.82 -7.43
N LYS A 187 -3.68 -16.16 -7.59
CA LYS A 187 -3.11 -16.81 -8.78
C LYS A 187 -3.84 -16.39 -10.05
N LYS A 188 -5.17 -16.39 -10.02
CA LYS A 188 -6.01 -15.97 -11.16
C LYS A 188 -5.95 -14.47 -11.41
N GLU A 189 -5.85 -13.68 -10.35
CA GLU A 189 -5.65 -12.23 -10.48
C GLU A 189 -4.29 -11.92 -11.15
N GLY A 190 -3.25 -12.69 -10.85
CA GLY A 190 -1.96 -12.60 -11.56
C GLY A 190 -2.08 -12.89 -13.06
N GLU A 191 -2.79 -13.95 -13.45
CA GLU A 191 -3.07 -14.26 -14.87
C GLU A 191 -3.82 -13.12 -15.57
N LYS A 192 -4.81 -12.53 -14.89
CA LYS A 192 -5.60 -11.38 -15.38
C LYS A 192 -4.75 -10.11 -15.49
N ASN A 193 -3.93 -9.82 -14.47
CA ASN A 193 -3.05 -8.65 -14.45
C ASN A 193 -2.01 -8.71 -15.58
N ALA A 194 -1.46 -9.89 -15.90
CA ALA A 194 -0.55 -10.03 -17.04
C ALA A 194 -1.20 -9.59 -18.37
N VAL A 195 -2.49 -9.92 -18.59
CA VAL A 195 -3.23 -9.45 -19.78
C VAL A 195 -3.48 -7.95 -19.72
N LEU A 196 -3.81 -7.42 -18.53
CA LEU A 196 -4.02 -5.98 -18.32
C LEU A 196 -2.75 -5.17 -18.54
N ASP A 197 -1.59 -5.65 -18.09
CA ASP A 197 -0.31 -4.99 -18.27
C ASP A 197 0.06 -4.87 -19.76
N VAL A 198 -0.06 -5.97 -20.52
CA VAL A 198 0.16 -5.95 -21.98
C VAL A 198 -0.80 -5.00 -22.69
N THR A 199 -2.09 -5.07 -22.34
CA THR A 199 -3.11 -4.26 -23.03
C THR A 199 -3.05 -2.79 -22.65
N SER A 200 -2.71 -2.45 -21.40
CA SER A 200 -2.53 -1.07 -20.97
C SER A 200 -1.27 -0.44 -21.58
N GLY A 201 -0.16 -1.20 -21.65
CA GLY A 201 1.03 -0.78 -22.37
C GLY A 201 0.75 -0.51 -23.85
N ARG A 202 -0.05 -1.38 -24.50
CA ARG A 202 -0.47 -1.19 -25.89
C ARG A 202 -1.28 0.10 -26.11
N VAL A 203 -2.17 0.45 -25.18
CA VAL A 203 -2.91 1.73 -25.27
C VAL A 203 -1.95 2.92 -25.23
N PHE A 204 -0.97 2.90 -24.34
CA PHE A 204 0.03 3.98 -24.27
C PHE A 204 0.84 4.10 -25.56
N GLU A 205 1.32 2.98 -26.12
CA GLU A 205 2.00 2.94 -27.41
C GLU A 205 1.11 3.48 -28.53
N ALA A 206 -0.13 3.00 -28.62
CA ALA A 206 -1.07 3.38 -29.67
C ALA A 206 -1.41 4.87 -29.64
N LEU A 207 -1.59 5.44 -28.45
CA LEU A 207 -1.84 6.88 -28.30
C LEU A 207 -0.59 7.73 -28.57
N SER A 208 0.58 7.29 -28.08
CA SER A 208 1.86 7.99 -28.32
C SER A 208 2.26 7.99 -29.79
N THR A 209 1.88 6.92 -30.51
CA THR A 209 2.14 6.73 -31.94
C THR A 209 0.89 6.91 -32.80
N ILE A 210 -0.10 7.65 -32.32
CA ILE A 210 -1.42 7.76 -32.99
C ILE A 210 -1.30 8.23 -34.45
N ARG A 211 -0.31 9.09 -34.75
CA ARG A 211 -0.03 9.55 -36.11
C ARG A 211 0.35 8.40 -37.05
N VAL A 212 1.09 7.39 -36.56
CA VAL A 212 1.46 6.19 -37.33
C VAL A 212 0.22 5.35 -37.61
N ILE A 213 -0.60 5.08 -36.58
CA ILE A 213 -1.82 4.30 -36.76
C ILE A 213 -2.75 4.97 -37.79
N LYS A 214 -2.89 6.29 -37.70
CA LYS A 214 -3.69 7.09 -38.64
C LYS A 214 -3.10 7.14 -40.05
N SER A 215 -1.78 7.29 -40.19
CA SER A 215 -1.14 7.34 -41.51
C SER A 215 -1.25 6.02 -42.27
N PHE A 216 -1.35 4.89 -41.56
CA PHE A 216 -1.50 3.56 -42.15
C PHE A 216 -2.94 3.02 -42.11
N VAL A 217 -3.93 3.81 -41.65
CA VAL A 217 -5.36 3.43 -41.57
C VAL A 217 -5.58 2.09 -40.84
N GLN A 218 -4.91 1.92 -39.69
CA GLN A 218 -4.89 0.66 -38.93
C GLN A 218 -5.84 0.64 -37.71
N GLU A 219 -6.79 1.58 -37.59
CA GLU A 219 -7.63 1.70 -36.39
C GLU A 219 -8.45 0.44 -36.08
N ILE A 220 -9.06 -0.17 -37.10
CA ILE A 220 -9.87 -1.39 -36.93
C ILE A 220 -9.00 -2.58 -36.53
N SER A 221 -7.79 -2.67 -37.10
CA SER A 221 -6.80 -3.70 -36.78
C SER A 221 -6.34 -3.58 -35.33
N GLU A 222 -5.99 -2.36 -34.90
CA GLU A 222 -5.57 -2.07 -33.54
C GLU A 222 -6.68 -2.38 -32.53
N PHE A 223 -7.91 -1.94 -32.81
CA PHE A 223 -9.06 -2.24 -31.97
C PHE A 223 -9.33 -3.74 -31.87
N SER A 224 -9.23 -4.47 -32.99
CA SER A 224 -9.45 -5.91 -33.03
C SER A 224 -8.38 -6.67 -32.23
N TYR A 225 -7.11 -6.27 -32.34
CA TYR A 225 -6.01 -6.81 -31.54
C TYR A 225 -6.30 -6.64 -30.03
N PHE A 226 -6.65 -5.43 -29.61
CA PHE A 226 -6.96 -5.11 -28.22
C PHE A 226 -8.17 -5.92 -27.70
N LYS A 227 -9.27 -5.93 -28.47
CA LYS A 227 -10.49 -6.68 -28.14
C LYS A 227 -10.21 -8.17 -27.97
N ASN A 228 -9.49 -8.77 -28.92
CA ASN A 228 -9.19 -10.21 -28.89
C ASN A 228 -8.28 -10.57 -27.71
N LYS A 229 -7.28 -9.73 -27.40
CA LYS A 229 -6.43 -9.96 -26.22
C LYS A 229 -7.21 -9.87 -24.92
N ARG A 230 -8.17 -8.95 -24.80
CA ARG A 230 -9.00 -8.82 -23.59
C ARG A 230 -10.09 -9.88 -23.46
N ALA A 231 -10.52 -10.52 -24.55
CA ALA A 231 -11.58 -11.53 -24.52
C ALA A 231 -11.29 -12.67 -23.52
N HIS A 232 -10.02 -13.06 -23.37
CA HIS A 232 -9.60 -14.10 -22.44
C HIS A 232 -9.81 -13.75 -20.95
N ILE A 233 -9.88 -12.46 -20.61
CA ILE A 233 -10.10 -12.00 -19.22
C ILE A 233 -11.41 -12.53 -18.67
N VAL A 234 -12.47 -12.60 -19.50
CA VAL A 234 -13.78 -13.11 -19.08
C VAL A 234 -13.64 -14.54 -18.60
N GLY A 235 -12.97 -15.42 -19.35
CA GLY A 235 -12.77 -16.81 -18.96
C GLY A 235 -11.93 -16.99 -17.68
N ILE A 236 -10.93 -16.14 -17.46
CA ILE A 236 -10.14 -16.12 -16.23
C ILE A 236 -11.02 -15.69 -15.05
N ALA A 237 -11.75 -14.59 -15.21
CA ALA A 237 -12.64 -14.02 -14.19
C ALA A 237 -13.79 -14.98 -13.82
N THR A 238 -14.37 -15.69 -14.80
CA THR A 238 -15.41 -16.70 -14.53
C THR A 238 -14.88 -17.84 -13.67
N LYS A 239 -13.69 -18.38 -13.99
CA LYS A 239 -13.06 -19.44 -13.17
C LYS A 239 -12.72 -18.93 -11.77
N GLN A 240 -12.13 -17.73 -11.68
CA GLN A 240 -11.81 -17.07 -10.42
C GLN A 240 -13.05 -16.87 -9.54
N SER A 241 -14.14 -16.38 -10.12
CA SER A 241 -15.41 -16.14 -9.43
C SER A 241 -16.04 -17.45 -8.94
N ARG A 242 -16.09 -18.48 -9.79
CA ARG A 242 -16.60 -19.80 -9.40
C ARG A 242 -15.83 -20.38 -8.22
N ASP A 243 -14.50 -20.35 -8.28
CA ASP A 243 -13.65 -20.88 -7.21
C ASP A 243 -13.86 -20.07 -5.91
N TRP A 244 -13.96 -18.74 -5.99
CA TRP A 244 -14.28 -17.89 -4.83
C TRP A 244 -15.63 -18.21 -4.20
N HIS A 245 -16.69 -18.35 -5.00
CA HIS A 245 -18.03 -18.69 -4.52
C HIS A 245 -18.09 -20.09 -3.90
N LEU A 246 -17.31 -21.04 -4.41
CA LEU A 246 -17.19 -22.37 -3.80
C LEU A 246 -16.57 -22.28 -2.40
N TYR A 247 -15.49 -21.50 -2.23
CA TYR A 247 -14.90 -21.25 -0.91
C TYR A 247 -15.86 -20.51 0.02
N ASP A 248 -16.58 -19.50 -0.47
CA ASP A 248 -17.57 -18.76 0.32
C ASP A 248 -18.71 -19.67 0.77
N PHE A 249 -19.18 -20.58 -0.08
CA PHE A 249 -20.18 -21.59 0.25
C PHE A 249 -19.73 -22.49 1.41
N TYR A 250 -18.55 -23.11 1.32
CA TYR A 250 -18.01 -23.94 2.40
C TYR A 250 -17.88 -23.18 3.71
N ARG A 251 -17.39 -21.95 3.62
CA ARG A 251 -17.18 -21.08 4.76
C ARG A 251 -18.50 -20.69 5.44
N ARG A 252 -19.54 -20.40 4.66
CA ARG A 252 -20.90 -20.12 5.18
C ARG A 252 -21.53 -21.35 5.81
N ILE A 253 -21.40 -22.53 5.21
CA ILE A 253 -21.94 -23.77 5.79
C ILE A 253 -21.26 -24.10 7.12
N VAL A 254 -19.92 -24.07 7.16
CA VAL A 254 -19.17 -24.32 8.40
C VAL A 254 -19.59 -23.34 9.50
N LEU A 255 -19.73 -22.06 9.15
CA LEU A 255 -20.18 -21.04 10.08
C LEU A 255 -21.61 -21.30 10.57
N ASN A 256 -22.54 -21.64 9.67
CA ASN A 256 -23.92 -21.94 10.02
C ASN A 256 -24.04 -23.16 10.93
N ILE A 257 -23.28 -24.24 10.66
CA ILE A 257 -23.26 -25.44 11.49
C ILE A 257 -22.75 -25.11 12.90
N ILE A 258 -21.61 -24.41 13.00
CA ILE A 258 -21.04 -24.08 14.31
C ILE A 258 -21.93 -23.09 15.07
N MET A 259 -22.49 -22.08 14.40
CA MET A 259 -23.45 -21.15 15.03
C MET A 259 -24.73 -21.86 15.47
N PHE A 260 -25.21 -22.84 14.72
CA PHE A 260 -26.32 -23.69 15.14
C PHE A 260 -25.97 -24.46 16.42
N SER A 261 -24.76 -25.03 16.50
CA SER A 261 -24.28 -25.70 17.74
C SER A 261 -24.14 -24.72 18.91
N VAL A 262 -23.62 -23.52 18.69
CA VAL A 262 -23.50 -22.44 19.69
C VAL A 262 -24.88 -22.03 20.22
N PHE A 263 -25.84 -21.76 19.34
CA PHE A 263 -27.20 -21.39 19.74
C PHE A 263 -27.92 -22.55 20.44
N GLY A 264 -27.78 -23.76 19.90
CA GLY A 264 -28.30 -24.97 20.54
C GLY A 264 -27.74 -25.19 21.95
N TYR A 265 -26.43 -24.98 22.15
CA TYR A 265 -25.78 -25.03 23.46
C TYR A 265 -26.38 -24.00 24.42
N ILE A 266 -26.46 -22.72 24.01
CA ILE A 266 -27.00 -21.63 24.83
C ILE A 266 -28.45 -21.93 25.22
N ILE A 267 -29.30 -22.29 24.26
CA ILE A 267 -30.73 -22.58 24.50
C ILE A 267 -30.90 -23.81 25.40
N PHE A 268 -30.16 -24.90 25.13
CA PHE A 268 -30.26 -26.13 25.92
C PHE A 268 -29.85 -25.91 27.39
N PHE A 269 -28.74 -25.21 27.64
CA PHE A 269 -28.29 -24.93 29.00
C PHE A 269 -29.15 -23.87 29.71
N THR A 270 -29.79 -22.96 28.97
CA THR A 270 -30.83 -22.08 29.52
C THR A 270 -32.05 -22.90 29.95
N PHE A 271 -32.51 -23.83 29.12
CA PHE A 271 -33.62 -24.73 29.45
C PHE A 271 -33.32 -25.62 30.67
N LYS A 272 -32.07 -26.04 30.84
CA LYS A 272 -31.59 -26.78 32.02
C LYS A 272 -31.40 -25.90 33.27
N GLY A 273 -31.61 -24.58 33.16
CA GLY A 273 -31.46 -23.63 34.26
C GLY A 273 -30.02 -23.25 34.61
N ARG A 274 -29.03 -23.59 33.77
CA ARG A 274 -27.64 -23.13 33.94
C ARG A 274 -27.48 -21.65 33.64
N PHE A 275 -28.30 -21.13 32.71
CA PHE A 275 -28.34 -19.71 32.36
C PHE A 275 -29.73 -19.14 32.62
N THR A 276 -29.78 -17.88 33.03
CA THR A 276 -31.00 -17.06 33.04
C THR A 276 -31.41 -16.66 31.62
N VAL A 277 -32.65 -16.16 31.45
CA VAL A 277 -33.13 -15.68 30.14
C VAL A 277 -32.35 -14.43 29.70
N GLY A 278 -31.93 -13.57 30.64
CA GLY A 278 -31.03 -12.46 30.36
C GLY A 278 -29.66 -12.95 29.89
N GLU A 279 -29.07 -13.95 30.56
CA GLU A 279 -27.79 -14.55 30.13
C GLU A 279 -27.89 -15.21 28.76
N MET A 280 -28.98 -15.92 28.47
CA MET A 280 -29.26 -16.42 27.14
C MET A 280 -29.23 -15.30 26.10
N THR A 281 -29.94 -14.19 26.38
CA THR A 281 -30.00 -13.03 25.48
C THR A 281 -28.62 -12.41 25.26
N LEU A 282 -27.84 -12.23 26.33
CA LEU A 282 -26.45 -11.75 26.27
C LEU A 282 -25.58 -12.65 25.39
N LEU A 283 -25.55 -13.95 25.68
CA LEU A 283 -24.69 -14.91 24.99
C LEU A 283 -25.04 -15.02 23.50
N LEU A 284 -26.32 -14.96 23.14
CA LEU A 284 -26.75 -14.94 21.73
C LEU A 284 -26.30 -13.67 21.01
N GLN A 285 -26.36 -12.50 21.66
CA GLN A 285 -25.86 -11.25 21.09
C GLN A 285 -24.34 -11.27 20.91
N LEU A 286 -23.59 -11.66 21.95
CA LEU A 286 -22.13 -11.74 21.90
C LEU A 286 -21.64 -12.78 20.88
N ALA A 287 -22.33 -13.92 20.74
CA ALA A 287 -22.03 -14.89 19.70
C ALA A 287 -22.20 -14.32 18.28
N ASN A 288 -23.23 -13.49 18.05
CA ASN A 288 -23.40 -12.79 16.78
C ASN A 288 -22.33 -11.70 16.56
N GLN A 289 -21.93 -10.97 17.61
CA GLN A 289 -20.83 -10.01 17.52
C GLN A 289 -19.51 -10.70 17.16
N ALA A 290 -19.18 -11.82 17.81
CA ALA A 290 -17.98 -12.61 17.53
C ALA A 290 -17.93 -13.16 16.09
N LYS A 291 -19.10 -13.35 15.46
CA LYS A 291 -19.24 -13.79 14.07
C LYS A 291 -18.86 -12.70 13.06
N PHE A 292 -19.09 -11.43 13.37
CA PHE A 292 -18.99 -10.34 12.39
C PHE A 292 -17.60 -10.19 11.75
N PRO A 293 -16.49 -10.19 12.53
CA PRO A 293 -15.12 -10.11 11.99
C PRO A 293 -14.78 -11.22 10.99
N LEU A 294 -15.40 -12.39 11.12
CA LEU A 294 -15.13 -13.53 10.23
C LEU A 294 -15.47 -13.17 8.78
N TYR A 295 -16.59 -12.47 8.53
CA TYR A 295 -16.98 -12.08 7.17
C TYR A 295 -15.95 -11.19 6.47
N ALA A 296 -15.23 -10.37 7.22
CA ALA A 296 -14.20 -9.50 6.68
C ALA A 296 -12.87 -10.22 6.41
N MET A 297 -12.66 -11.46 6.86
CA MET A 297 -11.33 -12.10 6.84
C MET A 297 -10.71 -12.22 5.45
N SER A 298 -11.49 -12.52 4.41
CA SER A 298 -10.98 -12.51 3.03
C SER A 298 -10.51 -11.12 2.60
N PHE A 299 -11.26 -10.08 2.95
CA PHE A 299 -10.87 -8.70 2.68
C PHE A 299 -9.58 -8.32 3.43
N ILE A 300 -9.47 -8.67 4.72
CA ILE A 300 -8.28 -8.42 5.53
C ILE A 300 -7.04 -9.08 4.89
N ILE A 301 -7.14 -10.35 4.50
CA ILE A 301 -6.02 -11.08 3.87
C ILE A 301 -5.65 -10.44 2.53
N GLY A 302 -6.65 -10.06 1.71
CA GLY A 302 -6.42 -9.38 0.43
C GLY A 302 -5.68 -8.05 0.61
N GLN A 303 -6.13 -7.21 1.54
CA GLN A 303 -5.47 -5.94 1.86
C GLN A 303 -4.05 -6.14 2.39
N LEU A 304 -3.81 -7.16 3.22
CA LEU A 304 -2.47 -7.51 3.69
C LEU A 304 -1.53 -7.94 2.56
N GLN A 305 -2.04 -8.69 1.58
CA GLN A 305 -1.29 -9.09 0.39
C GLN A 305 -0.99 -7.90 -0.52
N GLN A 306 -2.00 -7.04 -0.77
CA GLN A 306 -1.83 -5.83 -1.57
C GLN A 306 -0.83 -4.88 -0.92
N ALA A 307 -0.92 -4.66 0.39
CA ALA A 307 0.04 -3.87 1.15
C ALA A 307 1.45 -4.44 1.04
N GLN A 308 1.63 -5.76 1.10
CA GLN A 308 2.93 -6.41 0.95
C GLN A 308 3.51 -6.23 -0.46
N ALA A 309 2.69 -6.36 -1.50
CA ALA A 309 3.12 -6.20 -2.89
C ALA A 309 3.42 -4.73 -3.21
N GLY A 310 2.49 -3.82 -2.94
CA GLY A 310 2.63 -2.40 -3.26
C GLY A 310 3.73 -1.71 -2.45
N SER A 311 3.89 -2.03 -1.16
CA SER A 311 4.99 -1.45 -0.38
C SER A 311 6.36 -1.94 -0.83
N LYS A 312 6.46 -3.15 -1.41
CA LYS A 312 7.71 -3.62 -2.01
C LYS A 312 8.13 -2.71 -3.16
N ASP A 313 7.21 -2.39 -4.07
CA ASP A 313 7.52 -1.49 -5.20
C ASP A 313 7.99 -0.10 -4.73
N PHE A 314 7.39 0.43 -3.67
CA PHE A 314 7.78 1.70 -3.05
C PHE A 314 9.19 1.63 -2.45
N PHE A 315 9.46 0.60 -1.63
CA PHE A 315 10.75 0.45 -0.97
C PHE A 315 11.87 0.06 -1.93
N ASP A 316 11.59 -0.72 -2.96
CA ASP A 316 12.60 -1.10 -3.97
C ASP A 316 13.16 0.16 -4.67
N VAL A 317 12.33 1.18 -4.92
CA VAL A 317 12.81 2.46 -5.47
C VAL A 317 13.58 3.27 -4.42
N LEU A 318 13.05 3.41 -3.20
CA LEU A 318 13.76 4.14 -2.13
C LEU A 318 15.08 3.49 -1.67
N GLU A 319 15.21 2.18 -1.87
CA GLU A 319 16.42 1.41 -1.58
C GLU A 319 17.39 1.41 -2.76
N THR A 320 17.01 1.97 -3.91
CA THR A 320 17.92 2.15 -5.04
C THR A 320 19.03 3.11 -4.64
N PRO A 321 20.31 2.70 -4.72
CA PRO A 321 21.41 3.56 -4.33
C PRO A 321 21.57 4.70 -5.34
N ILE A 322 21.69 5.91 -4.83
CA ILE A 322 22.16 7.06 -5.63
C ILE A 322 23.62 6.78 -6.01
N SER A 323 23.87 6.43 -7.28
CA SER A 323 25.19 5.95 -7.74
C SER A 323 26.23 7.06 -7.88
N ILE A 324 25.80 8.27 -8.24
CA ILE A 324 26.67 9.44 -8.41
C ILE A 324 26.41 10.41 -7.27
N LYS A 325 27.36 10.49 -6.34
CA LYS A 325 27.33 11.41 -5.20
C LYS A 325 28.54 12.30 -5.22
N ASP A 326 28.38 13.49 -4.66
CA ASP A 326 29.51 14.33 -4.35
C ASP A 326 30.33 13.67 -3.24
N LYS A 327 31.65 13.78 -3.35
CA LYS A 327 32.54 13.33 -2.29
C LYS A 327 32.28 14.17 -1.03
N LYS A 328 32.53 13.60 0.15
CA LYS A 328 32.32 14.32 1.43
C LYS A 328 33.12 15.62 1.52
N ASP A 329 34.26 15.65 0.85
CA ASP A 329 35.23 16.72 0.73
C ASP A 329 35.22 17.36 -0.67
N ALA A 330 34.12 17.22 -1.43
CA ALA A 330 33.99 17.85 -2.73
C ALA A 330 34.05 19.37 -2.62
N ASN A 331 34.95 19.99 -3.38
CA ASN A 331 35.12 21.44 -3.40
C ASN A 331 34.04 22.11 -4.25
N ILE A 332 33.82 23.41 -4.05
CA ILE A 332 33.02 24.21 -4.99
C ILE A 332 33.90 24.51 -6.20
N LEU A 333 33.39 24.25 -7.40
CA LEU A 333 34.06 24.68 -8.64
C LEU A 333 34.10 26.21 -8.66
N SER A 334 35.30 26.77 -8.56
CA SER A 334 35.56 28.22 -8.41
C SER A 334 36.49 28.73 -9.51
N ASP A 335 36.52 30.05 -9.71
CA ASP A 335 37.35 30.75 -10.71
C ASP A 335 37.22 30.20 -12.15
N VAL A 336 36.00 29.83 -12.53
CA VAL A 336 35.70 29.20 -13.82
C VAL A 336 35.89 30.21 -14.95
N ARG A 337 36.93 29.99 -15.77
CA ARG A 337 37.14 30.69 -17.04
C ARG A 337 36.57 29.89 -18.19
N GLY A 338 36.60 28.55 -18.11
CA GLY A 338 36.05 27.65 -19.12
C GLY A 338 37.10 26.91 -19.97
N ASN A 339 38.31 26.68 -19.44
CA ASN A 339 39.26 25.75 -20.08
C ASN A 339 38.87 24.30 -19.77
N ILE A 340 38.60 23.50 -20.79
CA ILE A 340 38.18 22.09 -20.60
C ILE A 340 39.31 21.16 -21.04
N THR A 341 39.61 20.13 -20.25
CA THR A 341 40.60 19.11 -20.58
C THR A 341 40.00 17.71 -20.37
N PHE A 342 39.98 16.91 -21.43
CA PHE A 342 39.77 15.47 -21.38
C PHE A 342 41.15 14.80 -21.42
N ASN A 343 41.46 13.94 -20.45
CA ASN A 343 42.74 13.24 -20.36
C ASN A 343 42.51 11.73 -20.24
N ALA A 344 42.87 11.01 -21.30
CA ALA A 344 42.78 9.55 -21.42
C ALA A 344 41.40 8.98 -21.03
N VAL A 345 40.32 9.68 -21.38
CA VAL A 345 38.97 9.34 -20.94
C VAL A 345 38.47 8.11 -21.68
N SER A 346 38.07 7.09 -20.92
CA SER A 346 37.35 5.92 -21.44
C SER A 346 36.03 5.76 -20.70
N PHE A 347 35.00 5.30 -21.42
CA PHE A 347 33.66 5.15 -20.86
C PHE A 347 32.84 4.07 -21.57
N SER A 348 32.07 3.33 -20.77
CA SER A 348 31.10 2.34 -21.23
C SER A 348 29.80 2.47 -20.44
N TYR A 349 28.65 2.42 -21.12
CA TYR A 349 27.37 2.25 -20.44
C TYR A 349 27.24 0.80 -19.92
N LYS A 350 26.57 0.61 -18.78
CA LYS A 350 26.50 -0.68 -18.08
C LYS A 350 25.96 -1.85 -18.90
N ASN A 351 25.10 -1.58 -19.89
CA ASN A 351 24.47 -2.55 -20.77
C ASN A 351 24.98 -2.47 -22.23
N GLY A 352 26.09 -1.77 -22.48
CA GLY A 352 26.63 -1.53 -23.83
C GLY A 352 28.11 -1.87 -23.98
N GLY A 353 28.59 -1.87 -25.22
CA GLY A 353 30.03 -1.92 -25.52
C GLY A 353 30.74 -0.62 -25.13
N GLY A 354 32.08 -0.63 -25.16
CA GLY A 354 32.87 0.58 -24.90
C GLY A 354 32.57 1.68 -25.91
N VAL A 355 32.17 2.86 -25.43
CA VAL A 355 31.74 3.99 -26.27
C VAL A 355 32.88 4.95 -26.54
N LEU A 356 33.67 5.26 -25.50
CA LEU A 356 34.86 6.10 -25.61
C LEU A 356 36.08 5.30 -25.17
N GLN A 357 37.16 5.39 -25.93
CA GLN A 357 38.42 4.70 -25.63
C GLN A 357 39.58 5.69 -25.69
N ASN A 358 40.18 5.97 -24.54
CA ASN A 358 41.39 6.78 -24.39
C ASN A 358 41.35 8.16 -25.09
N ILE A 359 40.22 8.87 -24.96
CA ILE A 359 40.02 10.18 -25.61
C ILE A 359 40.76 11.28 -24.83
N SER A 360 41.57 12.06 -25.55
CA SER A 360 42.32 13.19 -24.98
C SER A 360 42.22 14.43 -25.87
N PHE A 361 41.74 15.54 -25.34
CA PHE A 361 41.72 16.83 -26.03
C PHE A 361 41.60 17.99 -25.03
N LYS A 362 41.93 19.20 -25.51
CA LYS A 362 41.83 20.44 -24.73
C LYS A 362 41.02 21.47 -25.50
N VAL A 363 40.12 22.17 -24.80
CA VAL A 363 39.35 23.31 -25.31
C VAL A 363 39.78 24.54 -24.51
N PRO A 364 40.60 25.43 -25.09
CA PRO A 364 40.98 26.67 -24.41
C PRO A 364 39.78 27.61 -24.26
N TYR A 365 39.84 28.47 -23.24
CA TYR A 365 38.87 29.53 -23.04
C TYR A 365 38.61 30.36 -24.31
N GLY A 366 37.34 30.66 -24.56
CA GLY A 366 36.89 31.48 -25.70
C GLY A 366 36.96 30.79 -27.06
N LYS A 367 37.39 29.52 -27.11
CA LYS A 367 37.44 28.74 -28.36
C LYS A 367 36.19 27.89 -28.54
N LYS A 368 35.83 27.67 -29.81
CA LYS A 368 34.72 26.81 -30.22
C LYS A 368 35.30 25.47 -30.66
N LEU A 369 34.76 24.37 -30.13
CA LEU A 369 35.06 23.01 -30.57
C LEU A 369 33.84 22.45 -31.30
N ALA A 370 34.06 21.86 -32.47
CA ALA A 370 33.06 21.05 -33.16
C ALA A 370 33.49 19.58 -33.09
N ILE A 371 32.60 18.71 -32.62
CA ILE A 371 32.81 17.26 -32.58
C ILE A 371 32.06 16.67 -33.78
N VAL A 372 32.79 16.09 -34.71
CA VAL A 372 32.27 15.52 -35.96
C VAL A 372 32.54 14.01 -35.96
N GLY A 373 31.59 13.24 -36.48
CA GLY A 373 31.64 11.78 -36.52
C GLY A 373 30.31 11.18 -36.96
N GLU A 374 30.29 9.90 -37.28
CA GLU A 374 29.07 9.16 -37.64
C GLU A 374 28.09 9.03 -36.45
N SER A 375 26.83 8.74 -36.74
CA SER A 375 25.83 8.52 -35.68
C SER A 375 26.24 7.33 -34.81
N GLY A 376 26.20 7.51 -33.48
CA GLY A 376 26.59 6.46 -32.53
C GLY A 376 28.05 6.48 -32.05
N GLU A 377 28.93 7.32 -32.61
CA GLU A 377 30.35 7.40 -32.21
C GLU A 377 30.62 8.14 -30.87
N GLY A 378 29.61 8.25 -29.99
CA GLY A 378 29.81 8.79 -28.63
C GLY A 378 29.84 10.32 -28.52
N LYS A 379 29.44 11.07 -29.55
CA LYS A 379 29.39 12.56 -29.52
C LYS A 379 28.55 13.09 -28.35
N SER A 380 27.32 12.60 -28.19
CA SER A 380 26.44 12.98 -27.07
C SER A 380 26.97 12.50 -25.73
N THR A 381 27.71 11.38 -25.71
CA THR A 381 28.35 10.84 -24.50
C THR A 381 29.41 11.80 -23.95
N ILE A 382 30.18 12.48 -24.80
CA ILE A 382 31.15 13.50 -24.37
C ILE A 382 30.45 14.63 -23.61
N ALA A 383 29.32 15.12 -24.13
CA ALA A 383 28.51 16.15 -23.47
C ALA A 383 27.94 15.67 -22.12
N ASN A 384 27.41 14.44 -22.08
CA ASN A 384 26.87 13.84 -20.86
C ASN A 384 27.93 13.65 -19.77
N LEU A 385 29.16 13.26 -20.14
CA LEU A 385 30.28 13.13 -19.20
C LEU A 385 30.75 14.49 -18.69
N LEU A 386 30.76 15.53 -19.52
CA LEU A 386 31.10 16.88 -19.09
C LEU A 386 30.09 17.43 -18.06
N LEU A 387 28.81 17.10 -18.20
CA LEU A 387 27.75 17.42 -17.24
C LEU A 387 27.74 16.51 -15.99
N ARG A 388 28.66 15.54 -15.95
CA ARG A 388 28.76 14.50 -14.91
C ARG A 388 27.43 13.79 -14.68
N PHE A 389 26.74 13.43 -15.77
CA PHE A 389 25.59 12.52 -15.73
C PHE A 389 26.03 11.06 -15.56
N TYR A 390 27.27 10.75 -15.95
CA TYR A 390 27.94 9.48 -15.72
C TYR A 390 29.36 9.74 -15.22
N GLU A 391 29.92 8.77 -14.50
CA GLU A 391 31.33 8.76 -14.12
C GLU A 391 32.16 8.04 -15.19
N THR A 392 33.37 8.54 -15.47
CA THR A 392 34.29 7.91 -16.43
C THR A 392 34.77 6.56 -15.93
N THR A 393 34.93 5.56 -16.81
CA THR A 393 35.53 4.27 -16.46
C THR A 393 37.02 4.41 -16.16
N SER A 394 37.71 5.27 -16.91
CA SER A 394 39.10 5.67 -16.66
C SER A 394 39.38 7.05 -17.25
N GLY A 395 40.51 7.64 -16.86
CA GLY A 395 40.88 9.00 -17.25
C GLY A 395 40.28 10.07 -16.34
N SER A 396 40.34 11.33 -16.78
CA SER A 396 39.74 12.44 -16.02
C SER A 396 39.29 13.57 -16.95
N ILE A 397 38.26 14.28 -16.49
CA ILE A 397 37.76 15.51 -17.11
C ILE A 397 38.00 16.65 -16.13
N GLN A 398 38.58 17.74 -16.61
CA GLN A 398 38.93 18.90 -15.80
C GLN A 398 38.38 20.18 -16.42
N ILE A 399 37.92 21.09 -15.56
CA ILE A 399 37.59 22.48 -15.90
C ILE A 399 38.54 23.38 -15.13
N ASP A 400 39.32 24.20 -15.86
CA ASP A 400 40.34 25.10 -15.31
C ASP A 400 41.30 24.38 -14.33
N GLY A 401 41.67 23.14 -14.68
CA GLY A 401 42.57 22.29 -13.88
C GLY A 401 41.90 21.55 -12.71
N GLN A 402 40.63 21.83 -12.41
CA GLN A 402 39.87 21.16 -11.35
C GLN A 402 39.14 19.94 -11.92
N ASN A 403 39.40 18.75 -11.37
CA ASN A 403 38.73 17.51 -11.79
C ASN A 403 37.25 17.55 -11.39
N ILE A 404 36.36 17.35 -12.37
CA ILE A 404 34.90 17.43 -12.17
C ILE A 404 34.37 16.37 -11.19
N ALA A 405 35.08 15.26 -10.99
CA ALA A 405 34.75 14.22 -10.03
C ALA A 405 35.04 14.62 -8.56
N ASN A 406 35.77 15.72 -8.34
CA ASN A 406 36.17 16.22 -7.03
C ASN A 406 35.42 17.51 -6.62
N VAL A 407 34.50 18.01 -7.46
CA VAL A 407 33.70 19.20 -7.17
C VAL A 407 32.23 18.84 -7.00
N THR A 408 31.46 19.74 -6.37
CA THR A 408 30.02 19.53 -6.22
C THR A 408 29.30 19.58 -7.57
N GLN A 409 28.34 18.68 -7.78
CA GLN A 409 27.55 18.62 -9.02
C GLN A 409 26.77 19.92 -9.30
N GLU A 410 26.28 20.55 -8.23
CA GLU A 410 25.59 21.83 -8.32
C GLU A 410 26.52 22.91 -8.87
N SER A 411 27.72 23.08 -8.29
CA SER A 411 28.68 24.08 -8.77
C SER A 411 29.12 23.81 -10.22
N LEU A 412 29.26 22.55 -10.62
CA LEU A 412 29.63 22.18 -11.99
C LEU A 412 28.54 22.61 -12.98
N ARG A 413 27.28 22.23 -12.72
CA ARG A 413 26.18 22.43 -13.67
C ARG A 413 25.71 23.89 -13.76
N THR A 414 25.82 24.66 -12.69
CA THR A 414 25.57 26.12 -12.73
C THR A 414 26.53 26.86 -13.66
N ASN A 415 27.72 26.32 -13.91
CA ASN A 415 28.72 26.89 -14.82
C ASN A 415 28.63 26.37 -16.27
N ILE A 416 27.65 25.51 -16.60
CA ILE A 416 27.51 24.91 -17.94
C ILE A 416 26.09 25.13 -18.47
N GLY A 417 25.97 25.85 -19.59
CA GLY A 417 24.75 25.91 -20.38
C GLY A 417 24.68 24.76 -21.39
N VAL A 418 23.53 24.10 -21.51
CA VAL A 418 23.30 23.01 -22.47
C VAL A 418 22.01 23.23 -23.27
N VAL A 419 22.04 22.87 -24.55
CA VAL A 419 20.87 22.77 -25.43
C VAL A 419 20.83 21.35 -25.96
N PHE A 420 19.77 20.61 -25.63
CA PHE A 420 19.60 19.22 -26.06
C PHE A 420 19.05 19.15 -27.48
N GLN A 421 19.32 18.04 -28.18
CA GLN A 421 18.85 17.78 -29.53
C GLN A 421 17.31 17.79 -29.61
N ASP A 422 16.66 17.12 -28.66
CA ASP A 422 15.22 17.18 -28.46
C ASP A 422 14.93 18.15 -27.31
N THR A 423 14.49 19.36 -27.64
CA THR A 423 14.13 20.36 -26.62
C THR A 423 12.76 20.04 -26.01
N PHE A 424 12.74 19.80 -24.70
CA PHE A 424 11.53 19.70 -23.91
C PHE A 424 11.33 20.99 -23.11
N LEU A 425 10.12 21.55 -23.14
CA LEU A 425 9.72 22.67 -22.30
C LEU A 425 8.68 22.17 -21.29
N PHE A 426 8.84 22.55 -20.02
CA PHE A 426 7.82 22.28 -19.01
C PHE A 426 6.56 23.07 -19.35
N SER A 427 5.39 22.45 -19.13
CA SER A 427 4.08 23.05 -19.37
C SER A 427 3.75 24.15 -18.37
#